data_AF-A0A7Y1ZKA2-F1
#
_entry.id   AF-A0A7Y1ZKA2-F1
#
_cell.length_a   1.000
_cell.length_b   1.000
_cell.length_c   1.000
_cell.angle_alpha   90.00
_cell.angle_beta   90.00
_cell.angle_gamma   90.00
#
_symmetry.space_group_name_H-M   'P 1'
#
loop_
_entity.id
_entity.type
_entity.pdbx_description
1 polymer ?
#
loop_
_entity_poly.entity_id
_entity_poly.type
_entity_poly.pdbx_seq_one_letter_code
_entity_poly.pdbx_strand_id
1 'polypeptide(L)'
;VPEMTALVGGLRALDANAGGGSHGVLTDRPGTLSNDFFVNLLDMSTRWQKADTDGLYNGVDRATGEARYTATPVDLVFGSNSELRAIAEAYAYDSAGERFVNDFVAAWVKVMQLDRFDLKHTL
;
A
#
# COMPACT_ATOMS: atom_id res chain seq x y z
N VAL A 1 6.09 8.53 9.99
CA VAL A 1 5.45 8.48 8.66
C VAL A 1 5.88 7.25 7.84
N PRO A 2 7.18 6.89 7.73
CA PRO A 2 7.60 5.73 6.92
C PRO A 2 7.00 4.39 7.35
N GLU A 3 6.84 4.17 8.66
CA GLU A 3 6.29 2.91 9.22
C GLU A 3 4.85 2.67 8.80
N MET A 4 4.00 3.70 8.83
CA MET A 4 2.59 3.60 8.44
C MET A 4 2.47 3.31 6.94
N THR A 5 3.26 4.00 6.10
CA THR A 5 3.29 3.76 4.67
C THR A 5 3.70 2.32 4.35
N ALA A 6 4.78 1.83 4.97
CA ALA A 6 5.24 0.45 4.79
C ALA A 6 4.16 -0.56 5.21
N LEU A 7 3.56 -0.38 6.40
CA LEU A 7 2.51 -1.25 6.92
C LEU A 7 1.29 -1.31 5.99
N VAL A 8 0.78 -0.17 5.52
CA VAL A 8 -0.39 -0.15 4.63
C VAL A 8 -0.08 -0.84 3.32
N GLY A 9 1.04 -0.50 2.67
CA GLY A 9 1.43 -1.13 1.40
C GLY A 9 1.61 -2.64 1.53
N GLY A 10 2.26 -3.10 2.59
CA GLY A 10 2.48 -4.53 2.83
C GLY A 10 1.20 -5.29 3.16
N LEU A 11 0.32 -4.74 4.00
CA LEU A 11 -0.96 -5.36 4.31
C LEU A 11 -1.88 -5.47 3.09
N ARG A 12 -1.82 -4.49 2.17
CA ARG A 12 -2.53 -4.57 0.87
C ARG A 12 -1.97 -5.66 -0.03
N ALA A 13 -0.65 -5.77 -0.14
CA ALA A 13 -0.02 -6.85 -0.91
C ALA A 13 -0.33 -8.25 -0.32
N LEU A 14 -0.44 -8.34 1.00
CA LEU A 14 -0.79 -9.56 1.74
C LEU A 14 -2.28 -9.90 1.75
N ASP A 15 -3.13 -9.10 1.10
CA ASP A 15 -4.58 -9.29 1.06
C ASP A 15 -5.25 -9.32 2.45
N ALA A 16 -4.75 -8.49 3.37
CA ALA A 16 -5.21 -8.43 4.77
C ALA A 16 -6.44 -7.52 4.96
N ASN A 17 -7.31 -7.45 3.97
CA ASN A 17 -8.49 -6.60 3.99
C ASN A 17 -9.64 -7.23 4.79
N ALA A 18 -10.37 -6.41 5.55
CA ALA A 18 -11.53 -6.86 6.30
C ALA A 18 -12.60 -7.45 5.36
N GLY A 19 -13.16 -8.61 5.72
CA GLY A 19 -14.18 -9.29 4.93
C GLY A 19 -13.72 -9.80 3.56
N GLY A 20 -12.41 -9.79 3.27
CA GLY A 20 -11.86 -10.27 1.99
C GLY A 20 -12.11 -9.32 0.81
N GLY A 21 -12.34 -8.03 1.05
CA GLY A 21 -12.50 -7.05 -0.02
C GLY A 21 -11.20 -6.80 -0.79
N SER A 22 -11.27 -6.54 -2.10
CA SER A 22 -10.08 -6.37 -2.97
C SER A 22 -9.60 -4.92 -3.13
N HIS A 23 -10.19 -3.97 -2.40
CA HIS A 23 -9.85 -2.55 -2.54
C HIS A 23 -8.41 -2.28 -2.10
N GLY A 24 -7.64 -1.62 -2.97
CA GLY A 24 -6.22 -1.30 -2.73
C GLY A 24 -5.28 -2.50 -2.85
N VAL A 25 -5.75 -3.69 -3.24
CA VAL A 25 -4.89 -4.85 -3.55
C VAL A 25 -4.34 -4.67 -4.96
N LEU A 26 -3.29 -3.85 -5.09
CA LEU A 26 -2.69 -3.49 -6.37
C LEU A 26 -1.56 -4.47 -6.71
N THR A 27 -1.88 -5.74 -6.91
CA THR A 27 -0.91 -6.79 -7.27
C THR A 27 -1.63 -7.96 -7.95
N ASP A 28 -0.91 -8.67 -8.81
CA ASP A 28 -1.37 -9.92 -9.43
C ASP A 28 -0.97 -11.16 -8.59
N ARG A 29 -0.28 -10.95 -7.47
CA ARG A 29 0.16 -12.01 -6.55
C ARG A 29 -0.30 -11.77 -5.10
N PRO A 30 -1.61 -11.68 -4.83
CA PRO A 30 -2.12 -11.48 -3.47
C PRO A 30 -1.56 -12.51 -2.48
N GLY A 31 -1.22 -12.06 -1.27
CA GLY A 31 -0.60 -12.89 -0.24
C GLY A 31 0.93 -12.96 -0.31
N THR A 32 1.55 -12.34 -1.32
CA THR A 32 3.01 -12.22 -1.42
C THR A 32 3.45 -10.84 -0.95
N LEU A 33 4.27 -10.79 0.11
CA LEU A 33 4.85 -9.52 0.58
C LEU A 33 5.79 -8.94 -0.49
N SER A 34 5.36 -7.84 -1.12
CA SER A 34 6.05 -7.16 -2.21
C SER A 34 5.73 -5.67 -2.19
N ASN A 35 6.54 -4.86 -2.87
CA ASN A 35 6.30 -3.42 -3.04
C ASN A 35 5.34 -3.08 -4.19
N ASP A 36 4.64 -4.09 -4.74
CA ASP A 36 3.71 -3.98 -5.89
C ASP A 36 2.66 -2.89 -5.66
N PHE A 37 2.20 -2.70 -4.40
CA PHE A 37 1.27 -1.62 -4.04
C PHE A 37 1.77 -0.25 -4.50
N PHE A 38 3.03 0.09 -4.22
CA PHE A 38 3.58 1.40 -4.55
C PHE A 38 3.90 1.53 -6.04
N VAL A 39 4.43 0.47 -6.65
CA VAL A 39 4.72 0.41 -8.08
C VAL A 39 3.44 0.68 -8.89
N ASN A 40 2.37 -0.05 -8.59
CA ASN A 40 1.11 0.05 -9.33
C ASN A 40 0.30 1.30 -8.97
N LEU A 41 0.41 1.82 -7.73
CA LEU A 41 -0.21 3.09 -7.36
C LEU A 41 0.37 4.28 -8.14
N LEU A 42 1.68 4.28 -8.35
CA LEU A 42 2.41 5.37 -9.00
C LEU A 42 2.55 5.19 -10.51
N ASP A 43 2.14 4.03 -11.05
CA ASP A 43 2.09 3.80 -12.48
C ASP A 43 1.10 4.75 -13.17
N MET A 44 1.66 5.61 -14.03
CA MET A 44 0.90 6.58 -14.80
C MET A 44 0.04 5.94 -15.89
N SER A 45 0.22 4.66 -16.22
CA SER A 45 -0.69 3.92 -17.10
C SER A 45 -2.09 3.80 -16.49
N THR A 46 -2.21 3.83 -15.16
CA THR A 46 -3.49 3.75 -14.46
C THR A 46 -4.04 5.17 -14.22
N ARG A 47 -5.31 5.38 -14.60
CA ARG A 47 -6.07 6.59 -14.31
C ARG A 47 -7.11 6.28 -13.24
N TRP A 48 -7.09 7.06 -12.17
CA TRP A 48 -8.08 6.97 -11.09
C TRP A 48 -9.26 7.89 -11.34
N GLN A 49 -10.48 7.38 -11.17
CA GLN A 49 -11.73 8.14 -11.27
C GLN A 49 -12.72 7.69 -10.19
N LYS A 50 -13.62 8.58 -9.78
CA LYS A 50 -14.66 8.26 -8.79
C LYS A 50 -15.55 7.13 -9.32
N ALA A 51 -15.88 6.18 -8.46
CA ALA A 51 -16.90 5.17 -8.75
C ALA A 51 -18.29 5.72 -8.42
N ASP A 52 -19.33 4.97 -8.78
CA ASP A 52 -20.72 5.30 -8.41
C ASP A 52 -20.98 5.11 -6.90
N THR A 53 -20.17 4.27 -6.25
CA THR A 53 -20.20 4.08 -4.80
C THR A 53 -19.34 5.14 -4.12
N ASP A 54 -19.93 5.85 -3.15
CA ASP A 54 -19.20 6.85 -2.38
C ASP A 54 -18.02 6.24 -1.62
N GLY A 55 -16.91 6.98 -1.57
CA GLY A 55 -15.66 6.49 -0.98
C GLY A 55 -14.91 5.44 -1.80
N LEU A 56 -15.33 5.15 -3.04
CA LEU A 56 -14.64 4.20 -3.93
C LEU A 56 -14.16 4.86 -5.22
N TYR A 57 -13.02 4.39 -5.72
CA TYR A 57 -12.39 4.84 -6.95
C TYR A 57 -12.06 3.65 -7.84
N ASN A 58 -12.25 3.82 -9.14
CA ASN A 58 -11.88 2.87 -10.17
C ASN A 58 -10.55 3.30 -10.80
N GLY A 59 -9.57 2.40 -10.80
CA GLY A 59 -8.34 2.52 -11.55
C GLY A 59 -8.53 1.86 -12.91
N VAL A 60 -8.50 2.64 -13.98
CA VAL A 60 -8.65 2.14 -15.36
C VAL A 60 -7.35 2.33 -16.13
N ASP A 61 -7.08 1.44 -17.07
CA ASP A 61 -6.02 1.65 -18.05
C ASP A 61 -6.29 2.94 -18.84
N ARG A 62 -5.29 3.82 -18.92
CA ARG A 62 -5.44 5.14 -19.54
C ARG A 62 -5.64 5.06 -21.07
N ALA A 63 -5.12 4.02 -21.72
CA ALA A 63 -5.20 3.85 -23.16
C ALA A 63 -6.47 3.11 -23.59
N THR A 64 -6.84 2.03 -22.89
CA THR A 64 -7.98 1.18 -23.26
C THR A 64 -9.26 1.52 -22.50
N GLY A 65 -9.15 2.12 -21.32
CA GLY A 65 -10.28 2.35 -20.42
C GLY A 65 -10.72 1.11 -19.63
N GLU A 66 -10.01 -0.01 -19.77
CA GLU A 66 -10.34 -1.25 -19.05
C GLU A 66 -10.09 -1.11 -17.55
N ALA A 67 -10.98 -1.68 -16.74
CA ALA A 67 -10.84 -1.65 -15.30
C ALA A 67 -9.66 -2.54 -14.86
N ARG A 68 -8.73 -1.96 -14.08
CA ARG A 68 -7.57 -2.66 -13.50
C ARG A 68 -7.74 -2.90 -12.02
N TYR A 69 -8.10 -1.85 -11.27
CA TYR A 69 -8.13 -1.89 -9.81
C TYR A 69 -9.31 -1.11 -9.24
N THR A 70 -9.58 -1.36 -7.96
CA THR A 70 -10.44 -0.50 -7.14
C THR A 70 -9.68 -0.07 -5.90
N ALA A 71 -9.93 1.14 -5.41
CA ALA A 71 -9.22 1.69 -4.27
C ALA A 71 -10.09 2.68 -3.49
N THR A 72 -9.75 2.90 -2.23
CA THR A 72 -10.38 3.86 -1.33
C THR A 72 -9.50 5.11 -1.18
N PRO A 73 -10.02 6.20 -0.58
CA PRO A 73 -9.20 7.36 -0.21
C PRO A 73 -7.97 7.02 0.63
N VAL A 74 -8.05 5.98 1.48
CA VAL A 74 -6.94 5.53 2.32
C VAL A 74 -5.77 5.03 1.47
N ASP A 75 -6.05 4.42 0.32
CA ASP A 75 -5.03 3.92 -0.58
C ASP A 75 -4.48 5.04 -1.48
N LEU A 76 -5.37 5.89 -2.01
CA LEU A 76 -4.99 6.95 -2.95
C LEU A 76 -4.29 8.15 -2.31
N VAL A 77 -4.40 8.33 -0.99
CA VAL A 77 -3.70 9.42 -0.28
C VAL A 77 -2.19 9.34 -0.45
N PHE A 78 -1.62 8.13 -0.58
CA PHE A 78 -0.19 7.92 -0.82
C PHE A 78 0.26 8.38 -2.21
N GLY A 79 -0.65 8.52 -3.18
CA GLY A 79 -0.35 9.08 -4.50
C GLY A 79 -0.64 10.57 -4.63
N SER A 80 -1.33 11.17 -3.65
CA SER A 80 -1.92 12.52 -3.71
C SER A 80 -1.29 13.51 -2.74
N ASN A 81 -1.02 13.10 -1.50
CA ASN A 81 -0.32 13.94 -0.52
C ASN A 81 1.18 13.97 -0.85
N SER A 82 1.78 15.16 -0.94
CA SER A 82 3.17 15.32 -1.38
C SER A 82 4.21 14.60 -0.49
N GLU A 83 4.02 14.62 0.83
CA GLU A 83 4.94 13.96 1.76
C GLU A 83 4.81 12.43 1.69
N LEU A 84 3.57 11.92 1.68
CA LEU A 84 3.33 10.48 1.57
C LEU A 84 3.77 9.95 0.20
N ARG A 85 3.58 10.73 -0.85
CA ARG A 85 4.02 10.40 -2.21
C ARG A 85 5.54 10.27 -2.30
N ALA A 86 6.30 11.16 -1.68
CA ALA A 86 7.76 11.03 -1.65
C ALA A 86 8.23 9.72 -1.01
N ILE A 87 7.52 9.25 0.03
CA ILE A 87 7.81 7.96 0.68
C ILE A 87 7.37 6.78 -0.21
N ALA A 88 6.19 6.89 -0.84
CA ALA A 88 5.71 5.87 -1.78
C ALA A 88 6.68 5.70 -2.97
N GLU A 89 7.20 6.81 -3.51
CA GLU A 89 8.21 6.80 -4.57
C GLU A 89 9.50 6.10 -4.11
N ALA A 90 9.94 6.33 -2.86
CA ALA A 90 11.09 5.65 -2.30
C ALA A 90 10.94 4.11 -2.24
N TYR A 91 9.72 3.61 -1.99
CA TYR A 91 9.43 2.17 -2.00
C TYR A 91 9.10 1.61 -3.38
N ALA A 92 8.73 2.44 -4.36
CA ALA A 92 8.42 2.03 -5.72
C ALA A 92 9.66 1.84 -6.62
N TYR A 93 10.86 2.28 -6.20
CA TYR A 93 12.08 2.04 -6.97
C TYR A 93 12.36 0.53 -7.13
N ASP A 94 12.90 0.15 -8.29
CA ASP A 94 13.22 -1.24 -8.64
C ASP A 94 14.11 -1.94 -7.59
N SER A 95 15.04 -1.20 -6.98
CA SER A 95 15.97 -1.72 -5.96
C SER A 95 15.44 -1.61 -4.52
N ALA A 96 14.20 -1.16 -4.31
CA ALA A 96 13.67 -0.90 -2.98
C ALA A 96 12.95 -2.10 -2.35
N GLY A 97 12.77 -3.22 -3.07
CA GLY A 97 12.01 -4.38 -2.60
C GLY A 97 12.51 -4.96 -1.27
N GLU A 98 13.83 -5.19 -1.14
CA GLU A 98 14.42 -5.71 0.11
C GLU A 98 14.27 -4.72 1.28
N ARG A 99 14.53 -3.44 1.01
CA ARG A 99 14.36 -2.38 2.01
C ARG A 99 12.90 -2.32 2.49
N PHE A 100 11.96 -2.35 1.56
CA PHE A 100 10.53 -2.33 1.88
C PHE A 100 10.13 -3.50 2.79
N VAL A 101 10.58 -4.72 2.47
CA VAL A 101 10.30 -5.91 3.30
C VAL A 101 10.85 -5.73 4.70
N ASN A 102 12.10 -5.27 4.83
CA ASN A 102 12.73 -5.05 6.14
C ASN A 102 12.00 -3.97 6.95
N ASP A 103 11.66 -2.84 6.31
CA ASP A 103 10.94 -1.73 6.95
C ASP A 103 9.51 -2.16 7.37
N PHE A 104 8.82 -2.98 6.56
CA PHE A 104 7.53 -3.57 6.90
C PHE A 104 7.64 -4.49 8.13
N VAL A 105 8.61 -5.42 8.12
CA VAL A 105 8.79 -6.37 9.23
C VAL A 105 9.14 -5.64 10.52
N ALA A 106 10.02 -4.65 10.48
CA ALA A 106 10.36 -3.84 11.65
C ALA A 106 9.13 -3.13 12.22
N ALA A 107 8.33 -2.50 11.36
CA ALA A 107 7.10 -1.83 11.78
C ALA A 107 6.05 -2.82 12.33
N TRP A 108 5.91 -3.99 11.72
CA TRP A 108 5.02 -5.05 12.18
C TRP A 108 5.40 -5.54 13.57
N VAL A 109 6.67 -5.90 13.77
CA VAL A 109 7.21 -6.35 15.05
C VAL A 109 7.00 -5.28 16.13
N LYS A 110 7.24 -4.01 15.81
CA LYS A 110 6.98 -2.89 16.73
C LYS A 110 5.53 -2.88 17.20
N VAL A 111 4.56 -2.95 16.29
CA VAL A 111 3.12 -2.95 16.63
C VAL A 111 2.76 -4.17 17.48
N MET A 112 3.29 -5.35 17.14
CA MET A 112 3.03 -6.60 17.88
C MET A 112 3.63 -6.62 19.29
N GLN A 113 4.47 -5.65 19.66
CA GLN A 113 5.11 -5.56 20.98
C GLN A 113 4.61 -4.36 21.81
N LEU A 114 3.67 -3.56 21.32
CA LEU A 114 3.25 -2.32 22.02
C LEU A 114 2.63 -2.56 23.41
N ASP A 115 2.15 -3.77 23.70
CA ASP A 115 1.58 -4.15 25.00
C ASP A 115 2.53 -4.99 25.87
N ARG A 116 3.75 -5.28 25.39
CA ARG A 116 4.75 -6.10 26.09
C ARG A 116 5.54 -5.32 27.13
N PHE A 117 4.84 -4.71 28.09
CA PHE A 117 5.44 -3.96 29.20
C PHE A 117 6.35 -4.82 30.11
N ASP A 118 6.29 -6.15 29.98
CA ASP A 118 7.18 -7.10 30.64
C ASP A 118 8.58 -7.16 30.01
N LEU A 119 8.72 -6.72 28.75
CA LEU A 119 9.99 -6.62 28.05
C LEU A 119 10.59 -5.23 28.21
N LYS A 120 11.91 -5.14 28.41
CA LYS A 120 12.62 -3.85 28.37
C LYS A 120 12.77 -3.41 26.91
N HIS A 121 11.91 -2.50 26.47
CA HIS A 121 12.06 -1.85 25.18
C HIS A 121 13.07 -0.70 25.28
N THR A 122 14.15 -0.77 24.51
CA THR A 122 14.92 0.43 24.13
C THR A 122 14.15 1.08 22.99
N LEU A 123 13.31 2.06 23.32
CA LEU A 123 12.58 2.87 22.35
C LEU A 123 13.51 3.92 21.72
#